data_AF-Q4V247-F1
#
_entry.id   AF-Q4V247-F1
#
_cell.length_a   1.000
_cell.length_b   1.000
_cell.length_c   1.000
_cell.angle_alpha   90.00
_cell.angle_beta   90.00
_cell.angle_gamma   90.00
#
_symmetry.space_group_name_H-M   'P 1'
#
loop_
_entity.id
_entity.type
_entity.pdbx_description
1 polymer ?
#
loop_
_entity_poly.entity_id
_entity_poly.type
_entity_poly.pdbx_seq_one_letter_code
_entity_poly.pdbx_strand_id
1 'polypeptide(L)'
;MFKMRQLLLRKKKRELSEYKAIGMIQDHLFLLYQAMQKNTQKIAKILIRLFTLLQKNGRKSYRYEKQTVFDTMGVSYDYNLLNIQNKAA
;
A
#
# COMPACT_ATOMS: atom_id res chain seq x y z
N MET A 1 0.76 6.02 30.64
CA MET A 1 1.99 6.55 31.26
C MET A 1 2.06 6.34 32.78
N PHE A 2 1.12 6.90 33.55
CA PHE A 2 1.15 6.86 35.02
C PHE A 2 1.07 5.44 35.62
N LYS A 3 0.17 4.59 35.10
CA LYS A 3 0.00 3.19 35.57
C LYS A 3 1.25 2.32 35.37
N MET A 4 1.99 2.52 34.28
CA MET A 4 3.22 1.76 33.99
C MET A 4 4.37 2.16 34.94
N ARG A 5 4.50 3.46 35.23
CA ARG A 5 5.47 3.96 36.23
C ARG A 5 5.13 3.48 37.63
N GLN A 6 3.85 3.50 38.03
CA GLN A 6 3.39 2.94 39.31
C GLN A 6 3.66 1.43 39.43
N LEU A 7 3.49 0.67 38.35
CA LEU A 7 3.83 -0.76 38.32
C LEU A 7 5.34 -0.99 38.48
N LEU A 8 6.17 -0.20 37.82
CA LEU A 8 7.64 -0.23 37.95
C LEU A 8 8.08 0.07 39.38
N LEU A 9 7.46 1.07 40.00
CA LEU A 9 7.73 1.44 41.38
C LEU A 9 7.32 0.34 42.35
N ARG A 10 6.12 -0.22 42.21
CA ARG A 10 5.63 -1.30 43.08
C ARG A 10 6.42 -2.59 42.95
N LYS A 11 6.70 -3.04 41.72
CA LYS A 11 7.31 -4.36 41.47
C LYS A 11 8.83 -4.34 41.52
N LYS A 12 9.46 -3.25 41.11
CA LYS A 12 10.92 -3.16 40.96
C LYS A 12 11.56 -2.09 41.85
N LYS A 13 10.77 -1.35 42.65
CA LYS A 13 11.24 -0.26 43.53
C LYS A 13 12.07 0.79 42.76
N ARG A 14 11.74 1.02 41.49
CA ARG A 14 12.45 1.98 40.63
C ARG A 14 11.52 3.13 40.27
N GLU A 15 11.97 4.33 40.55
CA GLU A 15 11.32 5.55 40.07
C GLU A 15 11.86 5.95 38.70
N LEU A 16 10.93 6.34 37.83
CA LEU A 16 11.22 6.85 36.49
C LEU A 16 10.57 8.22 36.40
N SER A 17 11.24 9.23 35.84
CA SER A 17 10.61 10.53 35.63
C SER A 17 9.63 10.50 34.45
N GLU A 18 8.66 11.41 34.45
CA GLU A 18 7.67 11.52 33.38
C GLU A 18 8.33 11.82 32.05
N TYR A 19 9.19 12.84 32.04
CA TYR A 19 9.91 13.27 30.86
C TYR A 19 10.75 12.14 30.24
N LYS A 20 11.48 11.39 31.05
CA LYS A 20 12.29 10.25 30.58
C LYS A 20 11.44 9.12 30.01
N ALA A 21 10.28 8.87 30.61
CA ALA A 21 9.33 7.89 30.09
C ALA A 21 8.70 8.36 28.76
N ILE A 22 8.45 9.66 28.58
CA ILE A 22 7.89 10.21 27.33
C ILE A 22 8.91 10.00 26.20
N GLY A 23 10.16 10.38 26.41
CA GLY A 23 11.21 10.21 25.40
C GLY A 23 11.35 8.74 24.98
N MET A 24 11.42 7.83 25.96
CA MET A 24 11.49 6.39 25.65
C MET A 24 10.29 5.89 24.84
N ILE A 25 9.07 6.33 25.17
CA ILE A 25 7.87 5.93 24.44
C ILE A 25 7.87 6.50 23.01
N GLN A 26 8.29 7.74 22.83
CA GLN A 26 8.38 8.38 21.51
C GLN A 26 9.35 7.63 20.59
N ASP A 27 10.54 7.29 21.10
CA ASP A 27 11.56 6.54 20.35
C ASP A 27 11.03 5.17 19.90
N HIS A 28 10.33 4.46 20.78
CA HIS A 28 9.83 3.12 20.49
C HIS A 28 8.56 3.13 19.61
N LEU A 29 7.73 4.17 19.69
CA LEU A 29 6.58 4.35 18.79
C LEU A 29 7.04 4.58 17.35
N PHE A 30 8.11 5.35 17.16
CA PHE A 30 8.70 5.56 15.83
C PHE A 30 9.21 4.26 15.22
N LEU A 31 9.92 3.44 16.00
CA LEU A 31 10.39 2.11 15.56
C LEU A 31 9.22 1.18 15.22
N LEU A 32 8.14 1.22 16.00
CA LEU A 32 6.93 0.42 15.75
C LEU A 32 6.23 0.86 14.46
N TYR A 33 6.10 2.16 14.23
CA TYR A 33 5.56 2.71 12.99
C TYR A 33 6.42 2.30 11.78
N GLN A 34 7.74 2.41 11.88
CA GLN A 34 8.66 1.99 10.81
C GLN A 34 8.55 0.48 10.52
N ALA A 35 8.41 -0.36 11.56
CA ALA A 35 8.23 -1.79 11.41
C ALA A 35 6.90 -2.14 10.71
N MET A 36 5.80 -1.46 11.07
CA MET A 36 4.51 -1.61 10.39
C MET A 36 4.60 -1.14 8.92
N GLN A 37 5.26 -0.02 8.67
CA GLN A 37 5.37 0.57 7.35
C GLN A 37 6.25 -0.25 6.40
N LYS A 38 7.30 -0.91 6.90
CA LYS A 38 8.20 -1.76 6.11
C LYS A 38 7.47 -2.97 5.50
N ASN A 39 6.47 -3.50 6.19
CA ASN A 39 5.66 -4.63 5.68
C ASN A 39 4.52 -4.15 4.77
N THR A 40 3.87 -3.03 5.09
CA THR A 40 2.81 -2.47 4.22
C THR A 40 3.36 -2.02 2.87
N GLN A 41 4.55 -1.43 2.82
CA GLN A 41 5.20 -1.06 1.56
C GLN A 41 5.51 -2.26 0.67
N LYS A 42 5.94 -3.39 1.24
CA LYS A 42 6.17 -4.63 0.49
C LYS A 42 4.86 -5.18 -0.10
N ILE A 43 3.80 -5.21 0.71
CA ILE A 43 2.47 -5.65 0.26
C ILE A 43 1.94 -4.72 -0.83
N ALA A 44 2.02 -3.40 -0.64
CA ALA A 44 1.62 -2.41 -1.65
C ALA A 44 2.38 -2.60 -2.96
N LYS A 45 3.70 -2.85 -2.91
CA LYS A 45 4.52 -3.12 -4.10
C LYS A 45 4.09 -4.39 -4.84
N ILE A 46 3.70 -5.44 -4.11
CA ILE A 46 3.16 -6.68 -4.70
C ILE A 46 1.81 -6.39 -5.37
N LEU A 47 0.92 -5.65 -4.71
CA LEU A 47 -0.40 -5.29 -5.26
C LEU A 47 -0.28 -4.41 -6.51
N ILE A 48 0.61 -3.43 -6.52
CA ILE A 48 0.88 -2.59 -7.70
C ILE A 48 1.45 -3.43 -8.86
N ARG A 49 2.36 -4.38 -8.57
CA ARG A 49 2.86 -5.32 -9.59
C ARG A 49 1.76 -6.21 -10.14
N LEU A 50 0.88 -6.71 -9.28
CA LEU A 50 -0.28 -7.51 -9.69
C LEU A 50 -1.23 -6.69 -10.56
N PHE A 51 -1.55 -5.46 -10.17
CA PHE A 51 -2.38 -4.56 -10.96
C PHE A 51 -1.77 -4.23 -12.32
N THR A 52 -0.47 -3.94 -12.39
CA THR A 52 0.22 -3.66 -13.67
C THR A 52 0.27 -4.88 -14.60
N LEU A 53 0.40 -6.10 -14.05
CA LEU A 53 0.29 -7.34 -14.84
C LEU A 53 -1.13 -7.53 -15.37
N LEU A 54 -2.15 -7.33 -14.52
CA LEU A 54 -3.54 -7.38 -14.93
C LEU A 54 -3.87 -6.30 -15.96
N GLN A 55 -3.30 -5.11 -15.88
CA GLN A 55 -3.50 -4.07 -16.90
C GLN A 55 -2.87 -4.46 -18.24
N LYS A 56 -1.66 -5.05 -18.21
CA LYS A 56 -0.97 -5.52 -19.42
C LYS A 56 -1.68 -6.70 -20.07
N ASN A 57 -2.24 -7.61 -19.27
CA ASN A 57 -2.85 -8.85 -19.74
C ASN A 57 -4.39 -8.80 -19.79
N GLY A 58 -4.99 -7.73 -19.26
CA GLY A 58 -6.45 -7.56 -19.09
C GLY A 58 -7.16 -7.13 -20.36
N ARG A 59 -6.42 -6.91 -21.45
CA ARG A 59 -7.02 -6.89 -22.77
C ARG A 59 -7.49 -8.32 -23.07
N LYS A 60 -8.80 -8.51 -23.16
CA LYS A 60 -9.41 -9.78 -23.62
C LYS A 60 -8.65 -10.24 -24.85
N SER A 61 -8.02 -11.40 -24.76
CA SER A 61 -7.28 -11.96 -25.89
C SER A 61 -8.28 -12.15 -27.03
N TYR A 62 -8.10 -11.37 -28.09
CA TYR A 62 -8.84 -11.58 -29.33
C TYR A 62 -8.38 -12.93 -29.85
N ARG A 63 -9.25 -13.95 -29.77
CA ARG A 63 -8.93 -15.26 -30.34
C ARG A 63 -9.04 -15.13 -31.85
N TYR A 64 -7.92 -14.74 -32.47
CA TYR A 64 -7.52 -14.67 -33.88
C TYR A 64 -8.51 -14.16 -34.95
N GLU A 65 -9.82 -14.03 -34.70
CA GLU A 65 -10.83 -13.57 -35.66
C GLU A 65 -12.23 -13.38 -35.04
N LYS A 66 -12.47 -13.76 -33.78
CA LYS A 66 -13.82 -13.70 -33.20
C LYS A 66 -14.08 -12.38 -32.48
N GLN A 67 -15.12 -11.68 -32.93
CA GLN A 67 -15.70 -10.56 -32.20
C GLN A 67 -16.11 -11.02 -30.80
N THR A 68 -15.70 -10.26 -29.80
CA THR A 68 -16.09 -10.51 -28.43
C THR A 68 -17.48 -9.96 -28.20
N VAL A 69 -18.19 -10.54 -27.24
CA VAL A 69 -19.49 -10.05 -26.77
C VAL A 69 -19.49 -8.53 -26.45
N PHE A 70 -18.34 -7.95 -26.08
CA PHE A 70 -18.19 -6.50 -25.88
C PHE A 70 -18.15 -5.71 -27.19
N ASP A 71 -17.50 -6.26 -28.22
CA ASP A 71 -17.50 -5.67 -29.57
C ASP A 71 -18.91 -5.74 -30.18
N THR A 72 -19.62 -6.85 -29.98
CA THR A 72 -21.02 -7.03 -30.42
C THR A 72 -21.98 -6.08 -29.70
N MET A 73 -21.72 -5.77 -28.42
CA MET A 73 -22.50 -4.80 -27.65
C MET A 73 -22.09 -3.34 -27.90
N GLY A 74 -21.12 -3.07 -28.79
CA GLY A 74 -20.66 -1.71 -29.08
C GLY A 74 -20.00 -1.00 -27.89
N VAL A 75 -19.56 -1.75 -26.87
CA VAL A 75 -18.86 -1.18 -25.71
C VAL A 75 -17.43 -0.90 -26.14
N SER A 76 -17.22 0.29 -26.73
CA SER A 76 -15.89 0.84 -26.97
C SER A 76 -15.22 1.08 -25.63
N TYR A 77 -14.09 0.42 -25.40
CA TYR A 77 -13.15 0.84 -24.39
C TYR A 77 -12.52 2.14 -24.88
N ASP A 78 -13.10 3.28 -24.52
CA ASP A 78 -12.51 4.60 -24.75
C ASP A 78 -11.24 4.76 -23.91
N TYR A 79 -10.16 4.12 -24.35
CA TYR A 79 -8.84 4.24 -23.77
C TYR A 79 -7.91 4.86 -24.82
N ASN A 80 -7.68 6.16 -24.63
CA ASN A 80 -6.60 6.97 -25.19
C ASN A 80 -6.68 7.26 -26.70
N LEU A 81 -7.54 8.22 -27.05
CA LEU A 81 -7.42 9.06 -28.26
C LEU A 81 -6.04 9.76 -28.38
N LEU A 82 -5.26 9.82 -27.29
CA LEU A 82 -3.96 10.48 -27.19
C LEU A 82 -2.80 9.72 -27.86
N ASN A 83 -2.90 8.41 -28.10
CA ASN A 83 -1.78 7.64 -28.64
C ASN A 83 -1.79 7.49 -30.18
N ILE A 84 -2.85 7.98 -30.83
CA ILE A 84 -2.98 7.94 -32.29
C ILE A 84 -2.40 9.21 -32.92
N GLN A 85 -2.50 10.37 -32.26
CA GLN A 85 -1.97 11.64 -32.79
C GLN A 85 -0.44 11.67 -32.87
N ASN A 86 0.28 11.04 -31.94
CA ASN A 86 1.75 10.99 -31.94
C ASN A 86 2.35 10.02 -32.97
N LYS A 87 1.53 9.27 -33.71
CA LYS A 87 1.96 8.36 -34.77
C LYS A 87 1.67 8.91 -36.18
N ALA A 88 1.03 10.07 -36.26
CA ALA A 88 0.63 10.73 -37.50
C ALA A 88 1.32 12.09 -37.71
N ALA A 89 2.36 12.41 -36.92
CA ALA A 89 3.24 13.55 -37.10
C ALA A 89 4.66 13.10 -37.38
#